data_AF-W9VWA3-F1
#
_entry.id   AF-W9VWA3-F1
#
_cell.length_a   1.000
_cell.length_b   1.000
_cell.length_c   1.000
_cell.angle_alpha   90.00
_cell.angle_beta   90.00
_cell.angle_gamma   90.00
#
_symmetry.space_group_name_H-M   'P 1'
#
loop_
_entity.id
_entity.type
_entity.pdbx_description
1 polymer ?
#
loop_
_entity_poly.entity_id
_entity_poly.type
_entity_poly.pdbx_seq_one_letter_code
_entity_poly.pdbx_strand_id
1 'polypeptide(L)' 'MHLIDAEQILIDDLKEEGELIGEKTVSGVTVYIVRHPTLGKVVLVRTQEGKGVAIELDE' A
#
# COMPACT_ATOMS: atom_id res chain seq x y z
N MET A 1 1.23 -10.49 10.17
CA MET A 1 0.46 -10.03 8.98
C MET A 1 -0.80 -9.34 9.45
N HIS A 2 -0.89 -8.04 9.21
CA HIS A 2 -2.03 -7.20 9.60
C HIS A 2 -2.66 -6.56 8.36
N LEU A 3 -3.99 -6.54 8.29
CA LEU A 3 -4.75 -5.84 7.26
C LEU A 3 -5.44 -4.65 7.92
N ILE A 4 -5.26 -3.47 7.34
CA ILE A 4 -5.77 -2.22 7.86
C ILE A 4 -6.54 -1.53 6.74
N ASP A 5 -7.79 -1.16 7.00
CA ASP A 5 -8.52 -0.25 6.11
C ASP A 5 -7.74 1.06 6.02
N ALA A 6 -7.41 1.47 4.80
CA ALA A 6 -6.58 2.63 4.55
C ALA A 6 -7.35 3.65 3.72
N GLU A 7 -7.44 4.87 4.24
CA GLU A 7 -7.84 6.02 3.44
C GLU A 7 -6.73 6.39 2.45
N GLN A 8 -7.11 7.12 1.39
CA GLN A 8 -6.17 7.54 0.36
C GLN A 8 -4.93 8.25 0.92
N ILE A 9 -5.11 9.10 1.93
CA ILE A 9 -4.00 9.84 2.54
C ILE A 9 -2.95 8.90 3.15
N LEU A 10 -3.38 7.85 3.86
CA LEU A 10 -2.47 6.87 4.45
C LEU A 10 -1.73 6.07 3.37
N ILE A 11 -2.40 5.76 2.26
CA ILE A 11 -1.78 5.05 1.13
C ILE A 11 -0.71 5.94 0.48
N ASP A 12 -1.01 7.20 0.28
CA ASP A 12 -0.09 8.15 -0.35
C ASP A 12 1.11 8.42 0.58
N ASP A 13 0.89 8.63 1.88
CA ASP A 13 1.93 8.79 2.90
C ASP A 13 2.89 7.59 2.93
N LEU A 14 2.37 6.37 3.07
CA LEU A 14 3.20 5.15 3.12
C LEU A 14 4.00 4.93 1.83
N LYS A 15 3.47 5.39 0.69
CA LYS A 15 4.16 5.31 -0.60
C LYS A 15 5.25 6.37 -0.73
N GLU A 16 5.06 7.56 -0.18
CA GLU A 16 6.06 8.64 -0.17
C GLU A 16 7.19 8.37 0.83
N GLU A 17 6.87 7.77 1.99
CA GLU A 17 7.84 7.45 3.04
C GLU A 17 8.71 6.22 2.71
N GLY A 18 8.29 5.38 1.75
CA GLY A 18 8.98 4.15 1.38
C GLY A 18 9.52 4.12 -0.06
N GLU A 19 10.24 3.06 -0.37
CA GLU A 19 10.72 2.78 -1.74
C GLU A 19 9.67 1.95 -2.50
N LEU A 20 9.18 2.43 -3.64
CA LEU A 20 8.28 1.68 -4.51
C LEU A 20 9.05 0.56 -5.25
N ILE A 21 8.75 -0.69 -4.91
CA ILE A 21 9.37 -1.88 -5.51
C ILE A 21 8.54 -2.42 -6.69
N GLY A 22 7.23 -2.21 -6.66
CA GLY A 22 6.35 -2.71 -7.71
C GLY A 22 4.99 -2.03 -7.72
N GLU A 23 4.41 -1.92 -8.92
CA GLU A 23 3.09 -1.36 -9.14
C GLU A 23 2.36 -2.20 -10.18
N LYS A 24 1.08 -2.50 -9.93
CA LYS A 24 0.22 -3.18 -10.89
C LYS A 24 -1.21 -2.69 -10.78
N THR A 25 -1.78 -2.33 -11.93
CA THR A 25 -3.19 -1.93 -12.03
C THR A 25 -4.00 -2.98 -12.79
N VAL A 26 -5.10 -3.44 -12.22
CA VAL A 26 -6.05 -4.37 -12.84
C VAL A 26 -7.46 -3.96 -12.48
N SER A 27 -8.32 -3.75 -13.49
CA SER A 27 -9.75 -3.47 -13.31
C SER A 27 -10.05 -2.35 -12.29
N GLY A 28 -9.27 -1.26 -12.32
CA GLY A 28 -9.45 -0.12 -11.41
C GLY A 28 -8.91 -0.31 -10.00
N VAL A 29 -8.25 -1.43 -9.71
CA VAL A 29 -7.51 -1.65 -8.46
C VAL A 29 -6.02 -1.50 -8.77
N THR A 30 -5.33 -0.65 -8.02
CA THR A 30 -3.88 -0.52 -8.09
C THR A 30 -3.26 -1.14 -6.85
N VAL A 31 -2.27 -2.01 -7.04
CA VAL A 31 -1.49 -2.61 -5.97
C VAL A 31 -0.08 -2.05 -6.04
N TYR A 32 0.40 -1.53 -4.92
CA TYR A 32 1.77 -1.07 -4.72
C TYR A 32 2.48 -2.02 -3.77
N ILE A 33 3.74 -2.32 -4.06
CA ILE A 33 4.65 -2.99 -3.14
C ILE A 33 5.68 -1.95 -2.74
N VAL A 34 5.73 -1.63 -1.44
CA VAL A 34 6.59 -0.60 -0.88
C VAL A 34 7.51 -1.23 0.16
N ARG A 35 8.80 -0.87 0.14
CA ARG A 35 9.73 -1.15 1.25
C ARG A 35 9.79 0.10 2.12
N HIS A 36 9.08 0.04 3.24
CA HIS A 36 9.03 1.09 4.25
C HIS A 36 10.23 0.96 5.20
N PRO A 37 10.87 2.07 5.61
CA PRO A 37 12.03 2.04 6.50
C PRO A 37 11.75 1.44 7.88
N THR A 38 10.52 1.57 8.39
CA THR A 38 10.14 1.09 9.73
C THR A 38 9.23 -0.14 9.72
N LEU A 39 8.39 -0.29 8.69
CA LEU A 39 7.35 -1.33 8.61
C LEU A 39 7.79 -2.51 7.72
N GLY A 40 9.00 -2.46 7.18
CA GLY A 40 9.48 -3.48 6.24
C GLY A 40 8.67 -3.48 4.95
N LYS A 41 8.21 -4.65 4.49
CA LYS A 41 7.48 -4.77 3.23
C LYS A 41 5.98 -4.53 3.45
N VAL A 42 5.48 -3.48 2.81
CA VAL A 42 4.06 -3.11 2.84
C VAL A 42 3.45 -3.31 1.46
N VAL A 43 2.26 -3.89 1.40
CA VAL A 43 1.45 -3.95 0.18
C VAL A 43 0.26 -3.03 0.34
N LEU A 44 0.15 -2.04 -0.54
CA LEU A 44 -0.92 -1.06 -0.55
C LEU A 44 -1.88 -1.37 -1.69
N VAL A 45 -3.17 -1.48 -1.39
CA VAL A 45 -4.22 -1.71 -2.39
C VAL A 45 -5.08 -0.47 -2.46
N ARG A 46 -5.17 0.16 -3.62
CA ARG A 46 -6.00 1.35 -3.87
C ARG A 46 -7.08 1.04 -4.89
N THR A 47 -8.33 1.33 -4.54
CA THR A 47 -9.49 1.25 -5.44
C THR A 47 -9.74 2.59 -6.13
N GLN A 48 -10.51 2.58 -7.23
CA GLN A 48 -10.93 3.80 -7.94
C GLN A 48 -11.74 4.78 -7.07
N GLU A 49 -12.36 4.30 -5.99
CA GLU A 49 -13.17 5.12 -5.08
C GLU A 49 -12.33 5.83 -3.99
N GLY A 50 -11.01 5.76 -4.05
CA GLY A 50 -10.11 6.38 -3.06
C GLY A 50 -10.05 5.63 -1.73
N LYS A 51 -10.65 4.43 -1.64
CA LYS A 51 -10.53 3.52 -0.51
C LYS A 51 -9.48 2.46 -0.79
N GLY A 52 -8.87 1.92 0.26
CA GLY A 52 -7.90 0.87 0.10
C GLY A 52 -7.60 0.06 1.35
N VAL A 53 -6.63 -0.82 1.22
CA VAL A 53 -6.14 -1.68 2.30
C VAL A 53 -4.62 -1.59 2.32
N ALA A 54 -4.06 -1.30 3.49
CA ALA A 54 -2.64 -1.49 3.75
C ALA A 54 -2.43 -2.87 4.39
N ILE A 55 -1.50 -3.62 3.84
CA ILE A 55 -1.16 -4.97 4.30
C ILE A 55 0.29 -4.93 4.77
N GLU A 56 0.47 -5.02 6.08
CA GLU A 56 1.77 -5.16 6.70
C GLU A 56 2.15 -6.64 6.71
N LEU A 57 3.29 -6.95 6.06
CA LEU A 57 3.87 -8.27 6.06
C LEU A 57 4.99 -8.29 7.11
N ASP A 58 4.68 -8.76 8.33
CA ASP A 58 5.72 -9.17 9.27
C ASP A 58 6.55 -10.29 8.61
N GLU A 59 7.87 -10.15 8.60
CA GLU A 59 8.78 -11.27 8.29
C GLU A 59 8.73 -12.36 9.37
#